data_AF-A0A836FHX3-F1
#
_entry.id   AF-A0A836FHX3-F1
#
_cell.length_a   1.000
_cell.length_b   1.000
_cell.length_c   1.000
_cell.angle_alpha   90.00
_cell.angle_beta   90.00
_cell.angle_gamma   90.00
#
_symmetry.space_group_name_H-M   'P 1'
#
loop_
_entity.id
_entity.type
_entity.pdbx_description
1 polymer ?
#
loop_
_entity_poly.entity_id
_entity_poly.type
_entity_poly.pdbx_seq_one_letter_code
_entity_poly.pdbx_strand_id
1 'polypeptide(L)'
;MKLVPNRDIKSLTNNVQGIINGIPIPFIGVDGTNACDNIYNADGSKAGCPLKKDEQYVYKNGFPILSIYPRIPVTVYYALKEGNDRVMCFEVPAKITK
;
A
#
# COMPACT_ATOMS: atom_id res chain seq x y z
N MET A 1 5.27 7.49 2.87
CA MET A 1 4.08 7.62 3.75
C MET A 1 4.48 7.31 5.17
N LYS A 2 4.18 8.18 6.14
CA LYS A 2 4.51 7.95 7.57
C LYS A 2 3.53 6.94 8.16
N LEU A 3 4.05 5.97 8.90
CA LEU A 3 3.31 4.91 9.59
C LEU A 3 3.73 4.86 11.05
N VAL A 4 2.78 4.89 11.98
CA VAL A 4 3.00 4.68 13.42
C VAL A 4 1.99 3.63 13.86
N PRO A 5 2.41 2.35 14.06
CA PRO A 5 1.50 1.29 14.45
C PRO A 5 0.95 1.51 15.87
N ASN A 6 -0.33 1.22 16.08
CA ASN A 6 -0.95 1.25 17.43
C ASN A 6 -0.79 -0.09 18.19
N ARG A 7 -0.17 -1.08 17.55
CA ARG A 7 0.17 -2.41 18.08
C ARG A 7 1.37 -2.95 17.31
N ASP A 8 2.00 -4.00 17.84
CA ASP A 8 3.02 -4.73 17.10
C ASP A 8 2.43 -5.35 15.84
N ILE A 9 3.16 -5.23 14.72
CA ILE A 9 2.83 -5.80 13.41
C ILE A 9 3.94 -6.79 13.03
N LYS A 10 3.60 -8.05 12.83
CA LYS A 10 4.54 -9.13 12.47
C LYS A 10 4.72 -9.25 10.95
N SER A 11 3.67 -8.99 10.18
CA SER A 11 3.74 -9.00 8.72
C SER A 11 2.85 -7.93 8.11
N LEU A 12 3.20 -7.51 6.88
CA LEU A 12 2.42 -6.55 6.12
C LEU A 12 2.27 -7.02 4.68
N THR A 13 1.04 -6.95 4.19
CA THR A 13 0.70 -7.18 2.79
C THR A 13 0.04 -5.93 2.20
N ASN A 14 0.28 -5.73 0.91
CA ASN A 14 -0.39 -4.71 0.13
C ASN A 14 -1.83 -5.16 -0.14
N ASN A 15 -2.79 -4.24 0.04
CA ASN A 15 -4.13 -4.39 -0.48
C ASN A 15 -4.48 -3.16 -1.33
N VAL A 16 -4.36 -3.30 -2.65
CA VAL A 16 -4.39 -2.19 -3.61
C VAL A 16 -5.45 -2.48 -4.65
N GLN A 17 -6.39 -1.55 -4.80
CA GLN A 17 -7.53 -1.70 -5.68
C GLN A 17 -7.74 -0.42 -6.49
N GLY A 18 -8.05 -0.57 -7.77
CA GLY A 18 -8.63 0.49 -8.57
C GLY A 18 -10.15 0.39 -8.49
N ILE A 19 -10.80 1.44 -8.00
CA ILE A 19 -12.27 1.54 -7.98
C ILE A 19 -12.70 2.28 -9.25
N ILE A 20 -13.41 1.58 -10.13
CA ILE A 20 -13.89 2.09 -11.42
C ILE A 20 -15.41 2.01 -11.41
N ASN A 21 -16.10 3.16 -11.49
CA ASN A 21 -17.56 3.24 -11.40
C ASN A 21 -18.13 2.49 -10.18
N GLY A 22 -17.43 2.55 -9.04
CA GLY A 22 -17.82 1.87 -7.79
C GLY A 22 -17.42 0.39 -7.69
N ILE A 23 -16.85 -0.20 -8.75
CA ILE A 23 -16.40 -1.60 -8.74
C ILE A 23 -14.92 -1.66 -8.34
N PRO A 24 -14.55 -2.32 -7.22
CA PRO A 24 -13.16 -2.50 -6.83
C PRO A 24 -12.51 -3.63 -7.63
N ILE A 25 -11.38 -3.32 -8.27
CA ILE A 25 -10.57 -4.27 -9.06
C ILE A 25 -9.17 -4.32 -8.47
N PRO A 26 -8.59 -5.50 -8.16
CA PRO A 26 -7.25 -5.60 -7.60
C PRO A 26 -6.20 -5.08 -8.59
N PHE A 27 -5.19 -4.37 -8.08
CA PHE A 27 -4.06 -3.92 -8.88
C PHE A 27 -3.10 -5.08 -9.11
N ILE A 28 -3.04 -5.57 -10.36
CA ILE A 28 -2.30 -6.77 -10.74
C ILE A 28 -0.81 -6.57 -10.45
N GLY A 29 -0.20 -7.53 -9.76
CA GLY A 29 1.22 -7.53 -9.41
C GLY A 29 1.57 -6.68 -8.18
N VAL A 30 0.60 -6.04 -7.54
CA VAL A 30 0.80 -5.23 -6.33
C VAL A 30 -0.10 -5.70 -5.20
N ASP A 31 -1.39 -5.94 -5.46
CA ASP A 31 -2.32 -6.49 -4.48
C ASP A 31 -1.86 -7.86 -3.98
N GLY A 32 -1.94 -8.09 -2.67
CA GLY A 32 -1.52 -9.34 -2.02
C GLY A 32 -0.01 -9.52 -1.84
N THR A 33 0.83 -8.62 -2.36
CA THR A 33 2.29 -8.74 -2.25
C THR A 33 2.83 -8.33 -0.88
N ASN A 34 4.03 -8.83 -0.53
CA ASN A 34 4.73 -8.44 0.70
C ASN A 34 5.03 -6.93 0.71
N ALA A 35 4.64 -6.25 1.79
CA ALA A 35 4.87 -4.83 1.99
C ALA A 35 5.99 -4.54 3.01
N CYS A 36 6.45 -5.52 3.78
CA CYS A 36 7.55 -5.37 4.73
C CYS A 36 8.85 -4.94 4.04
N ASP A 37 9.08 -5.43 2.83
CA ASP A 37 10.23 -5.06 1.99
C ASP A 37 10.19 -3.59 1.55
N ASN A 38 9.18 -2.81 1.94
CA ASN A 38 9.02 -1.40 1.60
C ASN A 38 8.92 -0.51 2.85
N ILE A 39 9.28 -1.04 4.03
CA ILE A 39 9.34 -0.31 5.30
C ILE A 39 10.77 0.14 5.59
N TYR A 40 10.90 1.42 5.93
CA TYR A 40 12.14 2.08 6.30
C TYR A 40 11.99 2.76 7.66
N ASN A 41 13.10 2.88 8.39
CA ASN A 41 13.19 3.68 9.60
C ASN A 41 13.14 5.18 9.25
N ALA A 42 12.96 6.02 10.27
CA ALA A 42 12.93 7.47 10.09
C ALA A 42 14.22 8.06 9.49
N ASP A 43 15.37 7.42 9.74
CA ASP A 43 16.67 7.77 9.17
C ASP A 43 16.86 7.30 7.71
N GLY A 44 15.89 6.56 7.16
CA GLY A 44 15.92 6.03 5.80
C GLY A 44 16.59 4.66 5.66
N SER A 45 17.13 4.08 6.73
CA SER A 45 17.63 2.70 6.73
C SER A 45 16.48 1.69 6.57
N LYS A 46 16.80 0.48 6.09
CA LYS A 46 15.81 -0.57 5.92
C LYS A 46 15.34 -1.06 7.29
N ALA A 47 14.03 -1.08 7.51
CA ALA A 47 13.44 -1.61 8.74
C ALA A 47 12.94 -3.04 8.54
N GLY A 48 12.11 -3.25 7.51
CA GLY A 48 11.41 -4.52 7.36
C GLY A 48 10.31 -4.71 8.41
N CYS A 49 9.83 -5.95 8.55
CA CYS A 49 8.98 -6.37 9.66
C CYS A 49 9.80 -7.24 10.64
N PRO A 50 9.43 -7.35 11.92
CA PRO A 50 8.22 -6.78 12.56
C PRO A 50 8.32 -5.27 12.84
N LEU A 51 7.18 -4.59 12.86
CA LEU A 51 7.04 -3.20 13.32
C LEU A 51 6.60 -3.17 14.77
N LYS A 52 7.20 -2.28 15.57
CA LYS A 52 6.82 -2.10 16.97
C LYS A 52 5.70 -1.07 17.12
N LYS A 53 4.86 -1.28 18.13
CA LYS A 53 3.88 -0.30 18.58
C LYS A 53 4.54 1.05 18.88
N ASP A 54 3.88 2.14 18.50
CA ASP A 54 4.23 3.55 18.76
C ASP A 54 5.57 4.00 18.14
N GLU A 55 6.25 3.14 17.38
CA GLU A 55 7.48 3.47 16.67
C GLU A 55 7.18 4.01 15.27
N GLN A 56 7.95 5.02 14.84
CA GLN A 56 7.71 5.68 13.56
C GLN A 56 8.50 5.03 12.42
N TYR A 57 7.77 4.62 11.38
CA TYR A 57 8.32 4.10 10.14
C TYR A 57 7.88 4.92 8.93
N VAL A 58 8.56 4.69 7.81
CA VAL A 58 8.23 5.25 6.51
C VAL A 58 8.00 4.12 5.52
N TYR A 59 6.79 4.02 5.00
CA TYR A 59 6.47 3.15 3.88
C TYR A 59 6.76 3.86 2.55
N LYS A 60 7.53 3.22 1.67
CA LYS A 60 7.83 3.71 0.32
C LYS A 60 7.68 2.56 -0.66
N ASN A 61 6.74 2.70 -1.59
CA ASN A 61 6.57 1.73 -2.67
C ASN A 61 6.35 2.48 -3.99
N GLY A 62 6.81 1.88 -5.07
CA GLY A 62 6.60 2.32 -6.43
C GLY A 62 6.43 1.12 -7.33
N PHE A 63 5.43 1.16 -8.21
CA PHE A 63 5.14 0.09 -9.16
C PHE A 63 4.78 0.69 -10.52
N PRO A 64 5.10 0.01 -11.62
CA PRO A 64 4.80 0.49 -12.95
C PRO A 64 3.29 0.45 -13.23
N ILE A 65 2.80 1.45 -13.96
CA ILE A 65 1.48 1.37 -14.60
C ILE A 65 1.68 0.69 -15.95
N LEU A 66 1.10 -0.49 -16.10
CA LEU A 66 1.19 -1.31 -17.31
C LEU A 66 0.28 -0.79 -18.42
N SER A 67 0.70 -0.94 -19.68
CA SER A 67 -0.07 -0.49 -20.86
C SER A 67 -1.43 -1.18 -21.03
N ILE A 68 -1.66 -2.30 -20.34
CA ILE A 68 -2.96 -2.98 -20.33
C ILE A 68 -4.03 -2.22 -19.52
N TYR A 69 -3.62 -1.32 -18.62
CA TYR A 69 -4.57 -0.56 -17.83
C TYR A 69 -5.28 0.50 -18.69
N PRO A 70 -6.62 0.55 -18.66
CA PRO A 70 -7.39 1.47 -19.49
C PRO A 70 -7.16 2.93 -19.07
N ARG A 71 -7.20 3.83 -20.06
CA ARG A 71 -7.04 5.29 -19.87
C ARG A 71 -8.31 5.96 -19.37
N ILE A 72 -8.71 5.62 -18.15
CA ILE A 72 -9.96 6.06 -17.52
C ILE A 72 -9.71 6.70 -16.15
N PRO A 73 -10.68 7.47 -15.63
CA PRO A 73 -10.69 7.85 -14.21
C PRO A 73 -10.78 6.61 -13.33
N VAL A 74 -10.02 6.61 -12.23
CA VAL A 74 -9.98 5.53 -11.25
C VAL A 74 -9.74 6.12 -9.87
N THR A 75 -10.42 5.63 -8.85
CA THR A 75 -10.03 5.92 -7.45
C THR A 75 -9.10 4.81 -6.99
N VAL A 76 -7.85 5.16 -6.69
CA VAL A 76 -6.87 4.21 -6.17
C VAL A 76 -7.11 4.07 -4.67
N TYR A 77 -7.60 2.91 -4.26
CA TYR A 77 -7.63 2.49 -2.87
C TYR A 77 -6.31 1.77 -2.54
N TYR A 78 -5.60 2.26 -1.52
CA TYR A 78 -4.35 1.67 -1.08
C TYR A 78 -4.41 1.40 0.41
N ALA A 79 -4.18 0.14 0.80
CA ALA A 79 -4.13 -0.26 2.18
C ALA A 79 -2.93 -1.18 2.46
N LEU A 80 -2.45 -1.12 3.69
CA LEU A 80 -1.52 -2.09 4.28
C LEU A 80 -2.30 -2.94 5.28
N LYS A 81 -2.16 -4.25 5.19
CA LYS A 81 -2.87 -5.21 6.04
C LYS A 81 -1.93 -6.16 6.76
N GLU A 82 -2.36 -6.62 7.92
CA GLU A 82 -1.84 -7.83 8.55
C GLU A 82 -2.99 -8.81 8.71
N GLY A 83 -3.01 -9.88 7.92
CA GLY A 83 -4.18 -10.74 7.80
C GLY A 83 -5.40 -9.93 7.34
N ASN A 84 -6.43 -9.87 8.18
CA ASN A 84 -7.66 -9.11 7.91
C ASN A 84 -7.62 -7.67 8.46
N ASP A 85 -6.67 -7.36 9.34
CA ASP A 85 -6.59 -6.06 9.98
C ASP A 85 -5.97 -5.03 9.05
N ARG A 86 -6.63 -3.88 8.92
CA ARG A 86 -6.12 -2.75 8.15
C ARG A 86 -5.25 -1.88 9.05
N VAL A 87 -3.94 -1.89 8.77
CA VAL A 87 -2.94 -1.10 9.51
C VAL A 87 -2.94 0.35 9.02
N MET A 88 -3.09 0.53 7.71
CA MET A 88 -3.14 1.85 7.09
C MET A 88 -3.99 1.80 5.83
N CYS A 89 -4.65 2.92 5.49
CA CYS A 89 -5.37 3.06 4.24
C CYS A 89 -5.47 4.51 3.79
N PHE A 90 -5.56 4.70 2.48
CA PHE A 90 -5.92 5.97 1.87
C PHE A 90 -6.54 5.75 0.49
N GLU A 91 -7.26 6.74 0.01
CA GLU A 91 -7.85 6.76 -1.33
C GLU A 91 -7.35 7.99 -2.09
N VAL A 92 -7.03 7.81 -3.37
CA VAL A 92 -6.60 8.91 -4.25
C VAL A 92 -7.36 8.85 -5.56
N PRO A 93 -8.13 9.89 -5.93
CA PRO A 93 -8.68 10.00 -7.26
C PRO A 93 -7.54 10.22 -8.27
N ALA A 94 -7.50 9.41 -9.32
CA ALA A 94 -6.49 9.45 -10.35
C ALA A 94 -7.10 9.29 -11.75
N LYS A 95 -6.32 9.61 -12.78
CA LYS A 95 -6.68 9.34 -14.17
C LYS A 95 -5.46 8.80 -14.89
N ILE A 96 -5.60 7.63 -15.50
CA ILE A 96 -4.53 7.05 -16.33
C ILE A 96 -4.61 7.73 -17.71
N THR A 97 -3.52 8.41 -18.12
CA THR A 97 -3.52 9.26 -19.33
C THR A 97 -2.59 8.81 -20.44
N LYS A 98 -1.65 7.89 -20.18
CA LYS A 98 -0.68 7.40 -21.17
C LYS A 98 -0.68 5.88 -21.20
#